data_AF-A0A2E8SSM8-F1
#
_entry.id   AF-A0A2E8SSM8-F1
#
_cell.length_a   1.000
_cell.length_b   1.000
_cell.length_c   1.000
_cell.angle_alpha   90.00
_cell.angle_beta   90.00
_cell.angle_gamma   90.00
#
_symmetry.space_group_name_H-M   'P 1'
#
loop_
_entity.id
_entity.type
_entity.pdbx_description
1 polymer ?
#
loop_
_entity_poly.entity_id
_entity_poly.type
_entity_poly.pdbx_seq_one_letter_code
_entity_poly.pdbx_strand_id
1 'polypeptide(L)'
;AQGLRARLAKLHGGQPENVIVGNGSDELLALATRAFVEPARGCVQYFTPSYSLYPVLTDIHNARRHEVPLPVDFSLPTVQELRSGKRWDFKAALTFVTTPNAPSGLGYATANLEQLCRAQKGIVILDEAYVDFAQENAMALATQYDHVLVSRTFSKAYSLCFQRIGYFVGSAKLIEALDKIRDSYNVNGLGQVAAEATLKQLPYYRANFRKIIELRERTTEQLAALGFQTLPSATNFILTKPPRFAARTWLKRLRERKILVRWFSDARVKDYLRITIGSEREMVALHRAVKSVLKG
;
A
#
# COMPACT_ATOMS: atom_id res chain seq x y z
N ALA A 1 11.04 18.56 9.88
CA ALA A 1 11.86 17.43 9.39
C ALA A 1 12.74 17.80 8.17
N GLN A 2 13.47 18.93 8.22
CA GLN A 2 14.16 19.46 7.03
C GLN A 2 15.29 18.55 6.51
N GLY A 3 16.11 18.00 7.41
CA GLY A 3 17.18 17.07 7.05
C GLY A 3 16.68 15.83 6.31
N LEU A 4 15.63 15.20 6.85
CA LEU A 4 14.99 14.04 6.23
C LEU A 4 14.35 14.37 4.87
N ARG A 5 13.65 15.52 4.73
CA ARG A 5 13.10 15.98 3.44
C ARG A 5 14.19 16.09 2.38
N ALA A 6 15.32 16.72 2.70
CA ALA A 6 16.44 16.88 1.76
C ALA A 6 17.05 15.54 1.32
N ARG A 7 17.19 14.56 2.23
CA ARG A 7 17.69 13.23 1.88
C ARG A 7 16.72 12.46 1.00
N LEU A 8 15.42 12.52 1.30
CA LEU A 8 14.38 11.88 0.50
C LEU A 8 14.26 12.50 -0.89
N ALA A 9 14.34 13.84 -0.97
CA ALA A 9 14.38 14.57 -2.23
C ALA A 9 15.57 14.12 -3.09
N LYS A 10 16.78 14.06 -2.50
CA LYS A 10 17.97 13.55 -3.19
C LYS A 10 17.81 12.10 -3.65
N LEU A 11 17.19 11.24 -2.84
CA LEU A 11 16.93 9.83 -3.21
C LEU A 11 16.07 9.71 -4.47
N HIS A 12 15.09 10.61 -4.63
CA HIS A 12 14.12 10.57 -5.73
C HIS A 12 14.43 11.57 -6.86
N GLY A 13 15.56 12.27 -6.80
CA GLY A 13 15.96 13.24 -7.82
C GLY A 13 15.14 14.53 -7.84
N GLY A 14 14.53 14.92 -6.71
CA GLY A 14 13.74 16.15 -6.56
C GLY A 14 14.34 17.16 -5.57
N GLN A 15 13.57 18.18 -5.22
CA GLN A 15 13.93 19.19 -4.22
C GLN A 15 13.21 18.96 -2.88
N PRO A 16 13.71 19.48 -1.74
CA PRO A 16 13.07 19.31 -0.43
C PRO A 16 11.60 19.75 -0.39
N GLU A 17 11.26 20.78 -1.14
CA GLU A 17 9.92 21.33 -1.37
C GLU A 17 8.98 20.38 -2.12
N ASN A 18 9.52 19.36 -2.81
CA ASN A 18 8.72 18.28 -3.40
C ASN A 18 8.38 17.16 -2.41
N VAL A 19 8.83 17.24 -1.15
CA VAL A 19 8.66 16.19 -0.16
C VAL A 19 8.03 16.73 1.11
N ILE A 20 7.05 16.03 1.67
CA ILE A 20 6.53 16.23 3.04
C ILE A 20 6.68 14.95 3.83
N VAL A 21 6.99 15.08 5.13
CA VAL A 21 7.13 13.94 6.05
C VAL A 21 5.99 14.01 7.07
N GLY A 22 5.38 12.86 7.36
CA GLY A 22 4.33 12.70 8.37
C GLY A 22 4.59 11.53 9.31
N ASN A 23 3.78 11.47 10.36
CA ASN A 23 3.66 10.46 11.40
C ASN A 23 3.09 9.13 10.85
N GLY A 24 3.79 8.58 9.87
CA GLY A 24 3.30 7.56 8.96
C GLY A 24 2.60 8.16 7.75
N SER A 25 2.44 7.35 6.70
CA SER A 25 1.69 7.75 5.51
C SER A 25 0.21 8.02 5.83
N ASP A 26 -0.34 7.35 6.85
CA ASP A 26 -1.73 7.51 7.28
C ASP A 26 -2.09 8.96 7.67
N GLU A 27 -1.18 9.69 8.33
CA GLU A 27 -1.39 11.10 8.63
C GLU A 27 -1.48 11.91 7.33
N LEU A 28 -0.57 11.67 6.39
CA LEU A 28 -0.53 12.40 5.12
C LEU A 28 -1.75 12.09 4.24
N LEU A 29 -2.25 10.85 4.26
CA LEU A 29 -3.52 10.48 3.60
C LEU A 29 -4.68 11.27 4.22
N ALA A 30 -4.73 11.40 5.55
CA ALA A 30 -5.75 12.20 6.23
C ALA A 30 -5.64 13.69 5.90
N LEU A 31 -4.42 14.24 5.86
CA LEU A 31 -4.17 15.63 5.47
C LEU A 31 -4.58 15.88 4.01
N ALA A 32 -4.30 14.95 3.10
CA ALA A 32 -4.72 15.09 1.70
C ALA A 32 -6.24 15.09 1.55
N THR A 33 -6.95 14.22 2.26
CA THR A 33 -8.42 14.26 2.30
C THR A 33 -8.90 15.64 2.78
N ARG A 34 -8.28 16.18 3.84
CA ARG A 34 -8.66 17.50 4.38
C ARG A 34 -8.31 18.68 3.47
N ALA A 35 -7.17 18.63 2.78
CA ALA A 35 -6.66 19.72 1.95
C ALA A 35 -7.37 19.81 0.59
N PHE A 36 -7.72 18.67 0.00
CA PHE A 36 -8.12 18.61 -1.41
C PHE A 36 -9.59 18.29 -1.63
N VAL A 37 -10.36 18.03 -0.56
CA VAL A 37 -11.75 17.62 -0.66
C VAL A 37 -12.61 18.57 0.14
N GLU A 38 -13.55 19.22 -0.54
CA GLU A 38 -14.57 20.05 0.12
C GLU A 38 -15.52 19.14 0.93
N PRO A 39 -15.72 19.35 2.24
CA PRO A 39 -16.71 18.61 3.01
C PRO A 39 -18.11 18.70 2.39
N ALA A 40 -18.89 17.62 2.52
CA ALA A 40 -20.24 17.42 1.97
C ALA A 40 -20.40 17.48 0.43
N ARG A 41 -19.45 18.07 -0.31
CA ARG A 41 -19.53 18.26 -1.78
C ARG A 41 -18.49 17.44 -2.54
N GLY A 42 -17.30 17.35 -1.99
CA GLY A 42 -16.17 16.66 -2.58
C GLY A 42 -16.33 15.15 -2.59
N CYS A 43 -15.68 14.51 -3.57
CA CYS A 43 -15.72 13.08 -3.78
C CYS A 43 -14.34 12.48 -3.57
N VAL A 44 -14.26 11.47 -2.73
CA VAL A 44 -13.07 10.61 -2.56
C VAL A 44 -13.34 9.28 -3.24
N GLN A 45 -12.48 8.91 -4.18
CA GLN A 45 -12.63 7.71 -4.98
C GLN A 45 -11.48 6.75 -4.77
N TYR A 46 -11.77 5.46 -4.73
CA TYR A 46 -10.76 4.42 -4.59
C TYR A 46 -11.27 3.06 -5.04
N PHE A 47 -10.33 2.17 -5.38
CA PHE A 47 -10.63 0.80 -5.72
C PHE A 47 -10.95 -0.05 -4.49
N THR A 48 -11.79 -1.08 -4.62
CA THR A 48 -12.10 -2.02 -3.55
C THR A 48 -12.03 -3.49 -4.02
N PRO A 49 -11.47 -4.42 -3.21
CA PRO A 49 -10.86 -4.18 -1.91
C PRO A 49 -9.46 -3.58 -2.07
N SER A 50 -9.17 -2.57 -1.25
CA SER A 50 -7.84 -1.96 -1.10
C SER A 50 -7.60 -1.62 0.39
N TYR A 51 -7.01 -0.47 0.70
CA TYR A 51 -6.72 -0.08 2.07
C TYR A 51 -7.99 0.38 2.83
N SER A 52 -8.30 -0.31 3.92
CA SER A 52 -9.50 -0.05 4.74
C SER A 52 -9.53 1.33 5.42
N LEU A 53 -8.44 2.10 5.36
CA LEU A 53 -8.38 3.44 5.93
C LEU A 53 -9.11 4.47 5.05
N TYR A 54 -9.13 4.31 3.72
CA TYR A 54 -9.75 5.27 2.80
C TYR A 54 -11.23 5.58 3.11
N PRO A 55 -12.12 4.59 3.31
CA PRO A 55 -13.50 4.89 3.72
C PRO A 55 -13.55 5.67 5.03
N VAL A 56 -12.72 5.29 6.02
CA VAL A 56 -12.69 5.94 7.35
C VAL A 56 -12.28 7.41 7.24
N LEU A 57 -11.24 7.72 6.46
CA LEU A 57 -10.81 9.11 6.24
C LEU A 57 -11.87 9.93 5.50
N THR A 58 -12.55 9.30 4.55
CA THR A 58 -13.63 9.94 3.79
C THR A 58 -14.81 10.27 4.70
N ASP A 59 -15.17 9.37 5.61
CA ASP A 59 -16.28 9.54 6.56
C ASP A 59 -16.03 10.64 7.58
N ILE A 60 -14.86 10.59 8.22
CA ILE A 60 -14.51 11.55 9.27
C ILE A 60 -14.47 12.97 8.68
N HIS A 61 -14.12 13.11 7.40
CA HIS A 61 -14.12 14.38 6.67
C HIS A 61 -15.48 14.77 6.08
N ASN A 62 -16.52 13.95 6.28
CA ASN A 62 -17.85 14.15 5.71
C ASN A 62 -17.83 14.31 4.16
N ALA A 63 -16.99 13.56 3.47
CA ALA A 63 -16.91 13.57 2.01
C ALA A 63 -17.72 12.42 1.39
N ARG A 64 -18.10 12.56 0.11
CA ARG A 64 -18.80 11.51 -0.62
C ARG A 64 -17.81 10.39 -0.98
N ARG A 65 -18.07 9.16 -0.53
CA ARG A 65 -17.34 7.97 -0.98
C ARG A 65 -17.74 7.58 -2.39
N HIS A 66 -16.75 7.22 -3.21
CA HIS A 66 -16.97 6.55 -4.48
C HIS A 66 -16.09 5.29 -4.54
N GLU A 67 -16.68 4.16 -4.13
CA GLU A 67 -15.99 2.88 -4.09
C GLU A 67 -16.15 2.15 -5.42
N VAL A 68 -15.04 1.81 -6.06
CA VAL A 68 -15.05 1.14 -7.36
C VAL A 68 -14.52 -0.29 -7.21
N PRO A 69 -15.35 -1.32 -7.35
CA PRO A 69 -14.87 -2.70 -7.23
C PRO A 69 -13.83 -3.03 -8.31
N LEU A 70 -12.71 -3.61 -7.89
CA LEU A 70 -11.75 -4.26 -8.78
C LEU A 70 -12.40 -5.48 -9.44
N PRO A 71 -11.89 -5.92 -10.60
CA PRO A 71 -12.26 -7.21 -11.17
C PRO A 71 -11.85 -8.36 -10.23
N VAL A 72 -12.38 -9.56 -10.49
CA VAL A 72 -12.17 -10.74 -9.63
C VAL A 72 -10.69 -11.14 -9.52
N ASP A 73 -9.89 -10.82 -10.53
CA ASP A 73 -8.44 -11.06 -10.56
C ASP A 73 -7.61 -9.93 -9.93
N PHE A 74 -8.25 -8.88 -9.40
CA PHE A 74 -7.65 -7.69 -8.79
C PHE A 74 -6.82 -6.82 -9.74
N SER A 75 -6.88 -7.06 -11.05
CA SER A 75 -6.22 -6.23 -12.05
C SER A 75 -6.71 -4.78 -12.00
N LEU A 76 -5.85 -3.84 -12.38
CA LEU A 76 -6.25 -2.44 -12.51
C LEU A 76 -7.09 -2.29 -13.79
N PRO A 77 -8.38 -1.88 -13.71
CA PRO A 77 -9.18 -1.67 -14.91
C PRO A 77 -8.57 -0.59 -15.80
N THR A 78 -8.64 -0.82 -17.11
CA THR A 78 -8.21 0.16 -18.11
C THR A 78 -9.10 1.40 -18.09
N VAL A 79 -8.57 2.54 -18.53
CA VAL A 79 -9.35 3.78 -18.66
C VAL A 79 -10.59 3.58 -19.55
N GLN A 80 -10.49 2.74 -20.58
CA GLN A 80 -11.62 2.42 -21.46
C GLN A 80 -12.74 1.69 -20.71
N GLU A 81 -12.42 0.67 -19.92
CA GLU A 81 -13.39 -0.08 -19.10
C GLU A 81 -14.03 0.80 -18.02
N LEU A 82 -13.24 1.71 -17.42
CA LEU A 82 -13.72 2.67 -16.44
C LEU A 82 -14.71 3.66 -17.07
N ARG A 83 -14.45 4.13 -18.30
CA ARG A 83 -15.36 5.00 -19.06
C ARG A 83 -16.63 4.29 -19.51
N SER A 84 -16.50 3.12 -20.13
CA SER A 84 -17.65 2.38 -20.68
C SER A 84 -18.61 1.92 -19.58
N GLY A 85 -18.06 1.47 -18.44
CA GLY A 85 -18.87 1.07 -17.29
C GLY A 85 -19.52 2.24 -16.56
N LYS A 86 -19.11 3.49 -16.81
CA LYS A 86 -19.52 4.68 -16.03
C LYS A 86 -19.32 4.51 -14.51
N ARG A 87 -18.35 3.67 -14.12
CA ARG A 87 -18.05 3.31 -12.72
C ARG A 87 -16.96 4.17 -12.09
N TRP A 88 -16.37 5.08 -12.86
CA TRP A 88 -15.25 5.91 -12.43
C TRP A 88 -15.54 7.38 -12.67
N ASP A 89 -15.38 8.19 -11.63
CA ASP A 89 -15.50 9.64 -11.70
C ASP A 89 -14.12 10.26 -11.97
N PHE A 90 -13.89 10.59 -13.25
CA PHE A 90 -12.66 11.28 -13.69
C PHE A 90 -12.53 12.71 -13.15
N LYS A 91 -13.55 13.21 -12.45
CA LYS A 91 -13.56 14.53 -11.79
C LYS A 91 -13.57 14.41 -10.26
N ALA A 92 -13.45 13.20 -9.70
CA ALA A 92 -13.35 13.03 -8.25
C ALA A 92 -12.20 13.88 -7.71
N ALA A 93 -12.47 14.63 -6.64
CA ALA A 93 -11.55 15.61 -6.08
C ALA A 93 -10.24 14.96 -5.61
N LEU A 94 -10.36 13.77 -5.01
CA LEU A 94 -9.24 12.95 -4.58
C LEU A 94 -9.45 11.48 -4.97
N THR A 95 -8.43 10.89 -5.57
CA THR A 95 -8.38 9.47 -5.93
C THR A 95 -7.24 8.78 -5.20
N PHE A 96 -7.52 7.69 -4.48
CA PHE A 96 -6.49 6.81 -3.94
C PHE A 96 -6.34 5.54 -4.79
N VAL A 97 -5.10 5.20 -5.13
CA VAL A 97 -4.75 3.92 -5.77
C VAL A 97 -3.63 3.27 -4.97
N THR A 98 -3.92 2.15 -4.29
CA THR A 98 -2.89 1.37 -3.60
C THR A 98 -2.12 0.51 -4.61
N THR A 99 -0.81 0.74 -4.73
CA THR A 99 0.05 0.06 -5.69
C THR A 99 1.43 -0.22 -5.10
N PRO A 100 1.82 -1.47 -4.84
CA PRO A 100 1.03 -2.70 -5.03
C PRO A 100 -0.22 -2.77 -4.14
N ASN A 101 -1.30 -3.36 -4.66
CA ASN A 101 -2.58 -3.42 -3.99
C ASN A 101 -2.53 -4.30 -2.71
N ALA A 102 -3.13 -3.82 -1.63
CA ALA A 102 -3.38 -4.60 -0.43
C ALA A 102 -4.90 -4.69 -0.20
N PRO A 103 -5.50 -5.90 -0.15
CA PRO A 103 -4.86 -7.13 0.31
C PRO A 103 -4.37 -8.10 -0.77
N SER A 104 -4.59 -7.85 -2.07
CA SER A 104 -4.29 -8.85 -3.12
C SER A 104 -2.81 -9.18 -3.28
N GLY A 105 -1.93 -8.21 -3.04
CA GLY A 105 -0.50 -8.29 -3.35
C GLY A 105 -0.14 -7.80 -4.74
N LEU A 106 -1.11 -7.65 -5.66
CA LEU A 106 -0.82 -7.39 -7.08
C LEU A 106 -0.15 -6.03 -7.29
N GLY A 107 0.99 -6.02 -8.00
CA GLY A 107 1.64 -4.80 -8.49
C GLY A 107 1.02 -4.36 -9.81
N TYR A 108 0.91 -3.05 -10.03
CA TYR A 108 0.41 -2.49 -11.29
C TYR A 108 1.55 -1.92 -12.11
N ALA A 109 1.49 -2.13 -13.43
CA ALA A 109 2.43 -1.52 -14.36
C ALA A 109 2.31 0.01 -14.32
N THR A 110 3.45 0.70 -14.32
CA THR A 110 3.53 2.16 -14.25
C THR A 110 2.81 2.82 -15.43
N ALA A 111 2.87 2.19 -16.62
CA ALA A 111 2.16 2.67 -17.80
C ALA A 111 0.62 2.68 -17.61
N ASN A 112 0.06 1.68 -16.91
CA ASN A 112 -1.38 1.63 -16.65
C ASN A 112 -1.79 2.69 -15.62
N LEU A 113 -0.95 2.91 -14.60
CA LEU A 113 -1.13 4.00 -13.64
C LEU A 113 -1.04 5.37 -14.33
N GLU A 114 -0.11 5.55 -15.26
CA GLU A 114 0.03 6.79 -16.04
C GLU A 114 -1.22 7.08 -16.86
N GLN A 115 -1.78 6.08 -17.55
CA GLN A 115 -3.02 6.26 -18.30
C GLN A 115 -4.17 6.76 -17.41
N LEU A 116 -4.30 6.20 -16.20
CA LEU A 116 -5.28 6.66 -15.22
C LEU A 116 -5.00 8.10 -14.76
N CYS A 117 -3.73 8.42 -14.44
CA CYS A 117 -3.33 9.76 -14.02
C CYS A 117 -3.60 10.82 -15.09
N ARG A 118 -3.35 10.51 -16.37
CA ARG A 118 -3.66 11.39 -17.51
C ARG A 118 -5.16 11.65 -17.67
N ALA A 119 -5.99 10.65 -17.37
CA ALA A 119 -7.42 10.76 -17.53
C ALA A 119 -8.11 11.46 -16.35
N GLN A 120 -7.51 11.46 -15.16
CA GLN A 120 -8.05 12.06 -13.95
C GLN A 120 -7.81 13.58 -13.91
N LYS A 121 -8.82 14.34 -13.47
CA LYS A 121 -8.71 15.80 -13.29
C LYS A 121 -8.41 16.24 -11.86
N GLY A 122 -8.90 15.50 -10.86
CA GLY A 122 -8.60 15.77 -9.45
C GLY A 122 -7.27 15.16 -9.01
N ILE A 123 -6.94 15.30 -7.73
CA ILE A 123 -5.67 14.82 -7.18
C ILE A 123 -5.65 13.29 -7.18
N VAL A 124 -4.53 12.71 -7.58
CA VAL A 124 -4.28 11.26 -7.52
C VAL A 124 -3.18 10.98 -6.51
N ILE A 125 -3.46 10.11 -5.54
CA ILE A 125 -2.46 9.58 -4.62
C ILE A 125 -2.21 8.12 -4.99
N LEU A 126 -0.98 7.86 -5.41
CA LEU A 126 -0.45 6.51 -5.63
C LEU A 126 0.18 6.05 -4.30
N ASP A 127 -0.52 5.18 -3.58
CA ASP A 127 -0.07 4.65 -2.29
C ASP A 127 0.87 3.47 -2.47
N GLU A 128 2.16 3.78 -2.37
CA GLU A 128 3.32 2.91 -2.59
C GLU A 128 3.86 2.30 -1.28
N ALA A 129 2.98 2.02 -0.32
CA ALA A 129 3.38 1.46 0.99
C ALA A 129 4.20 0.16 0.91
N TYR A 130 4.12 -0.59 -0.20
CA TYR A 130 4.82 -1.85 -0.42
C TYR A 130 5.78 -1.84 -1.62
N VAL A 131 6.05 -0.68 -2.22
CA VAL A 131 6.79 -0.59 -3.49
C VAL A 131 8.22 -1.12 -3.44
N ASP A 132 8.85 -1.11 -2.27
CA ASP A 132 10.20 -1.64 -2.08
C ASP A 132 10.31 -3.16 -2.36
N PHE A 133 9.16 -3.86 -2.45
CA PHE A 133 9.06 -5.28 -2.82
C PHE A 133 8.57 -5.50 -4.27
N ALA A 134 8.32 -4.41 -5.01
CA ALA A 134 7.79 -4.42 -6.36
C ALA A 134 8.90 -4.26 -7.41
N GLN A 135 8.58 -4.64 -8.65
CA GLN A 135 9.49 -4.46 -9.80
C GLN A 135 9.45 -3.03 -10.35
N GLU A 136 8.28 -2.39 -10.27
CA GLU A 136 8.02 -1.06 -10.79
C GLU A 136 7.60 -0.10 -9.68
N ASN A 137 7.80 1.19 -9.92
CA ASN A 137 7.33 2.27 -9.05
C ASN A 137 6.90 3.49 -9.87
N ALA A 138 5.98 4.26 -9.31
CA ALA A 138 5.31 5.39 -9.91
C ALA A 138 5.91 6.75 -9.52
N MET A 139 7.11 6.79 -8.92
CA MET A 139 7.73 8.04 -8.46
C MET A 139 7.86 9.07 -9.57
N ALA A 140 8.18 8.64 -10.79
CA ALA A 140 8.27 9.51 -11.97
C ALA A 140 6.94 10.22 -12.29
N LEU A 141 5.80 9.59 -11.99
CA LEU A 141 4.48 10.20 -12.23
C LEU A 141 4.24 11.41 -11.31
N ALA A 142 4.74 11.39 -10.08
CA ALA A 142 4.66 12.51 -9.16
C ALA A 142 5.54 13.70 -9.59
N THR A 143 6.61 13.46 -10.35
CA THR A 143 7.44 14.51 -10.95
C THR A 143 6.91 15.00 -12.30
N GLN A 144 6.14 14.17 -13.01
CA GLN A 144 5.62 14.46 -14.35
C GLN A 144 4.26 15.17 -14.33
N TYR A 145 3.43 14.92 -13.31
CA TYR A 145 2.07 15.44 -13.23
C TYR A 145 1.84 16.21 -11.93
N ASP A 146 1.46 17.49 -12.05
CA ASP A 146 1.30 18.39 -10.89
C ASP A 146 0.20 18.00 -9.92
N HIS A 147 -0.77 17.18 -10.36
CA HIS A 147 -1.89 16.66 -9.58
C HIS A 147 -1.65 15.27 -8.99
N VAL A 148 -0.45 14.69 -9.17
CA VAL A 148 -0.09 13.35 -8.67
C VAL A 148 0.82 13.47 -7.45
N LEU A 149 0.50 12.71 -6.41
CA LEU A 149 1.34 12.48 -5.23
C LEU A 149 1.65 10.99 -5.13
N VAL A 150 2.87 10.66 -4.75
CA VAL A 150 3.27 9.30 -4.39
C VAL A 150 3.49 9.21 -2.89
N SER A 151 2.79 8.29 -2.24
CA SER A 151 2.87 8.02 -0.80
C SER A 151 3.80 6.87 -0.50
N ARG A 152 4.75 7.04 0.42
CA ARG A 152 5.66 5.96 0.88
C ARG A 152 5.80 5.94 2.39
N THR A 153 6.26 4.80 2.92
CA THR A 153 6.42 4.60 4.36
C THR A 153 7.67 3.83 4.72
N PHE A 154 8.26 4.16 5.87
CA PHE A 154 9.32 3.37 6.48
C PHE A 154 8.79 2.17 7.28
N SER A 155 7.46 2.01 7.34
CA SER A 155 6.83 1.01 8.21
C SER A 155 7.00 -0.44 7.75
N LYS A 156 7.19 -0.67 6.45
CA LYS A 156 7.18 -2.02 5.86
C LYS A 156 8.62 -2.48 5.65
N ALA A 157 9.17 -2.20 4.48
CA ALA A 157 10.47 -2.68 4.05
C ALA A 157 11.60 -2.29 5.02
N TYR A 158 11.52 -1.07 5.56
CA TYR A 158 12.54 -0.52 6.44
C TYR A 158 12.38 -0.91 7.92
N SER A 159 11.38 -1.72 8.28
CA SER A 159 11.15 -2.22 9.65
C SER A 159 10.93 -1.13 10.72
N LEU A 160 10.52 0.08 10.34
CA LEU A 160 10.28 1.20 11.27
C LEU A 160 8.78 1.44 11.54
N CYS A 161 7.97 0.38 11.62
CA CYS A 161 6.50 0.51 11.78
C CYS A 161 6.08 1.27 13.03
N PHE A 162 6.80 1.09 14.13
CA PHE A 162 6.57 1.77 15.40
C PHE A 162 7.03 3.23 15.40
N GLN A 163 8.02 3.58 14.56
CA GLN A 163 8.56 4.95 14.51
C GLN A 163 7.66 5.93 13.77
N ARG A 164 6.64 5.41 13.07
CA ARG A 164 5.63 6.21 12.36
C ARG A 164 6.27 7.26 11.45
N ILE A 165 7.04 6.82 10.46
CA ILE A 165 7.60 7.72 9.44
C ILE A 165 7.03 7.36 8.07
N GLY A 166 6.38 8.34 7.44
CA GLY A 166 5.92 8.27 6.05
C GLY A 166 6.18 9.60 5.36
N TYR A 167 6.10 9.59 4.04
CA TYR A 167 6.33 10.79 3.24
C TYR A 167 5.52 10.76 1.95
N PHE A 168 5.15 11.94 1.47
CA PHE A 168 4.67 12.10 0.10
C PHE A 168 5.74 12.78 -0.74
N VAL A 169 5.73 12.48 -2.04
CA VAL A 169 6.48 13.18 -3.07
C VAL A 169 5.51 13.70 -4.12
N GLY A 170 5.69 14.94 -4.58
CA GLY A 170 4.97 15.53 -5.70
C GLY A 170 5.29 17.00 -5.93
N SER A 171 4.40 17.72 -6.63
CA SER A 171 4.62 19.14 -6.93
C SER A 171 4.72 19.99 -5.66
N ALA A 172 5.60 20.99 -5.67
CA ALA A 172 5.81 21.88 -4.53
C ALA A 172 4.51 22.56 -4.07
N LYS A 173 3.60 22.86 -5.00
CA LYS A 173 2.28 23.45 -4.73
C LYS A 173 1.39 22.53 -3.88
N LEU A 174 1.33 21.23 -4.20
CA LEU A 174 0.55 20.28 -3.40
C LEU A 174 1.19 20.06 -2.02
N ILE A 175 2.52 19.98 -1.98
CA ILE A 175 3.26 19.82 -0.74
C ILE A 175 3.07 21.03 0.18
N GLU A 176 3.11 22.25 -0.34
CA GLU A 176 2.85 23.48 0.41
C GLU A 176 1.41 23.51 0.97
N ALA A 177 0.43 23.08 0.19
CA ALA A 177 -0.96 23.00 0.66
C ALA A 177 -1.12 22.05 1.87
N LEU A 178 -0.41 20.91 1.87
CA LEU A 178 -0.38 19.99 3.00
C LEU A 178 0.42 20.55 4.19
N ASP A 179 1.54 21.22 3.92
CA ASP A 179 2.41 21.79 4.95
C ASP A 179 1.70 22.89 5.76
N LYS A 180 0.77 23.63 5.14
CA LYS A 180 -0.06 24.65 5.79
C LYS A 180 -1.02 24.10 6.85
N ILE A 181 -1.42 22.84 6.75
CA ILE A 181 -2.48 22.27 7.61
C ILE A 181 -2.00 21.15 8.54
N ARG A 182 -0.77 20.66 8.37
CA ARG A 182 -0.19 19.70 9.31
C ARG A 182 0.08 20.38 10.64
N ASP A 183 0.19 19.57 11.69
CA ASP A 183 0.68 20.09 12.97
C ASP A 183 2.15 20.55 12.84
N SER A 184 2.50 21.61 13.56
CA SER A 184 3.83 22.21 13.56
C SER A 184 4.89 21.18 13.95
N TYR A 185 4.54 20.27 14.87
CA TYR A 185 5.40 19.22 15.41
C TYR A 185 4.81 17.82 15.20
N ASN A 186 4.40 17.51 13.97
CA ASN A 186 3.74 16.23 13.66
C ASN A 186 4.66 14.99 13.71
N VAL A 187 5.96 15.13 13.45
CA VAL A 187 6.89 13.98 13.35
C VAL A 187 7.87 13.93 14.52
N ASN A 188 7.92 12.78 15.21
CA ASN A 188 8.83 12.56 16.33
C ASN A 188 10.32 12.59 15.91
N GLY A 189 11.19 13.07 16.80
CA GLY A 189 12.62 13.26 16.51
C GLY A 189 13.41 11.96 16.32
N LEU A 190 13.14 10.93 17.14
CA LEU A 190 13.83 9.64 17.08
C LEU A 190 13.57 8.91 15.76
N GLY A 191 12.34 8.96 15.26
CA GLY A 191 11.95 8.40 13.99
C GLY A 191 12.62 9.11 12.81
N GLN A 192 12.80 10.44 12.89
CA GLN A 192 13.58 11.17 11.89
C GLN A 192 15.04 10.70 11.86
N VAL A 193 15.68 10.60 13.03
CA VAL A 193 17.07 10.08 13.15
C VAL A 193 17.18 8.66 12.59
N ALA A 194 16.25 7.77 12.95
CA ALA A 194 16.22 6.40 12.47
C ALA A 194 16.01 6.33 10.95
N ALA A 195 15.10 7.12 10.39
CA ALA A 195 14.86 7.17 8.96
C ALA A 195 16.08 7.70 8.19
N GLU A 196 16.76 8.74 8.69
CA GLU A 196 17.98 9.25 8.09
C GLU A 196 19.13 8.22 8.13
N ALA A 197 19.28 7.49 9.25
CA ALA A 197 20.26 6.42 9.37
C ALA A 197 19.97 5.27 8.39
N THR A 198 18.69 4.88 8.26
CA THR A 198 18.22 3.91 7.27
C THR A 198 18.58 4.33 5.84
N LEU A 199 18.36 5.60 5.48
CA LEU A 199 18.69 6.11 4.15
C LEU A 199 20.20 6.06 3.85
N LYS A 200 21.07 6.17 4.87
CA LYS A 200 22.52 5.99 4.70
C LYS A 200 22.92 4.53 4.48
N GLN A 201 22.08 3.58 4.90
CA GLN A 201 22.32 2.13 4.82
C GLN A 201 21.40 1.44 3.79
N LEU A 202 20.93 2.18 2.78
CA LEU A 202 20.04 1.63 1.75
C LEU A 202 20.52 0.32 1.09
N PRO A 203 21.83 0.11 0.81
CA PRO A 203 22.30 -1.17 0.28
C PRO A 203 21.97 -2.36 1.18
N TYR A 204 22.12 -2.21 2.49
CA TYR A 204 21.77 -3.24 3.48
C TYR A 204 20.27 -3.55 3.45
N TYR A 205 19.43 -2.51 3.48
CA TYR A 205 17.97 -2.69 3.44
C TYR A 205 17.50 -3.31 2.13
N ARG A 206 18.02 -2.87 0.98
CA ARG A 206 17.70 -3.45 -0.33
C ARG A 206 18.10 -4.93 -0.41
N ALA A 207 19.21 -5.33 0.19
CA ALA A 207 19.56 -6.75 0.30
C ALA A 207 18.53 -7.53 1.15
N ASN A 208 18.01 -6.93 2.22
CA ASN A 208 16.94 -7.53 3.02
C ASN A 208 15.62 -7.66 2.24
N PHE A 209 15.28 -6.67 1.39
CA PHE A 209 14.06 -6.73 0.57
C PHE A 209 14.11 -7.92 -0.39
N ARG A 210 15.27 -8.15 -1.02
CA ARG A 210 15.50 -9.32 -1.89
C ARG A 210 15.31 -10.64 -1.16
N LYS A 211 15.85 -10.78 0.06
CA LYS A 211 15.63 -11.98 0.89
C LYS A 211 14.14 -12.23 1.17
N ILE A 212 13.37 -11.17 1.45
CA ILE A 212 11.92 -11.26 1.66
C ILE A 212 11.21 -11.69 0.37
N ILE A 213 11.61 -11.14 -0.78
CA ILE A 213 11.07 -11.51 -2.10
C ILE A 213 11.34 -13.00 -2.41
N GLU A 214 12.57 -13.46 -2.24
CA GLU A 214 12.96 -14.87 -2.44
C GLU A 214 12.19 -15.81 -1.51
N LEU A 215 12.04 -15.43 -0.23
CA LEU A 215 11.30 -16.24 0.74
C LEU A 215 9.79 -16.25 0.44
N ARG A 216 9.25 -15.14 -0.07
CA ARG A 216 7.86 -15.05 -0.53
C ARG A 216 7.61 -16.02 -1.67
N GLU A 217 8.48 -16.05 -2.67
CA GLU A 217 8.38 -16.93 -3.85
C GLU A 217 8.45 -18.40 -3.43
N ARG A 218 9.46 -18.76 -2.62
CA ARG A 218 9.59 -20.12 -2.07
C ARG A 218 8.38 -20.55 -1.24
N THR A 219 7.84 -19.65 -0.42
CA THR A 219 6.62 -19.93 0.37
C THR A 219 5.42 -20.16 -0.55
N THR A 220 5.26 -19.34 -1.58
CA THR A 220 4.19 -19.48 -2.57
C THR A 220 4.23 -20.85 -3.24
N GLU A 221 5.40 -21.30 -3.68
CA GLU A 221 5.59 -22.62 -4.28
C GLU A 221 5.27 -23.76 -3.31
N GLN A 222 5.73 -23.66 -2.06
CA GLN A 222 5.46 -24.66 -1.02
C GLN A 222 3.97 -24.78 -0.70
N LEU A 223 3.26 -23.65 -0.63
CA LEU A 223 1.81 -23.65 -0.41
C LEU A 223 1.05 -24.18 -1.64
N ALA A 224 1.49 -23.81 -2.85
CA ALA A 224 0.90 -24.32 -4.10
C ALA A 224 1.02 -25.85 -4.20
N ALA A 225 2.18 -26.41 -3.85
CA ALA A 225 2.40 -27.86 -3.77
C ALA A 225 1.48 -28.57 -2.74
N LEU A 226 0.89 -27.82 -1.81
CA LEU A 226 -0.08 -28.31 -0.83
C LEU A 226 -1.54 -27.99 -1.22
N GLY A 227 -1.79 -27.54 -2.45
CA GLY A 227 -3.12 -27.28 -3.00
C GLY A 227 -3.67 -25.88 -2.73
N PHE A 228 -2.87 -24.95 -2.22
CA PHE A 228 -3.29 -23.56 -2.07
C PHE A 228 -3.26 -22.83 -3.41
N GLN A 229 -4.23 -21.94 -3.63
CA GLN A 229 -4.24 -21.03 -4.79
C GLN A 229 -3.76 -19.66 -4.33
N THR A 230 -2.52 -19.30 -4.66
CA THR A 230 -1.86 -18.07 -4.20
C THR A 230 -1.76 -17.07 -5.34
N LEU A 231 -2.19 -15.83 -5.10
CA LEU A 231 -2.05 -14.75 -6.09
C LEU A 231 -0.59 -14.29 -6.21
N PRO A 232 -0.16 -13.81 -7.40
CA PRO A 232 1.08 -13.07 -7.54
C PRO A 232 1.13 -11.90 -6.55
N SER A 233 2.31 -11.66 -5.97
CA SER A 233 2.48 -10.59 -5.00
C SER A 233 3.75 -9.80 -5.25
N ALA A 234 3.63 -8.49 -5.16
CA ALA A 234 4.69 -7.49 -5.16
C ALA A 234 4.83 -6.84 -3.77
N THR A 235 4.40 -7.52 -2.69
CA THR A 235 4.45 -7.01 -1.31
C THR A 235 5.27 -7.92 -0.38
N ASN A 236 5.30 -7.63 0.92
CA ASN A 236 5.83 -8.52 1.95
C ASN A 236 4.80 -9.52 2.51
N PHE A 237 3.73 -9.79 1.77
CA PHE A 237 2.72 -10.78 2.12
C PHE A 237 2.24 -11.48 0.85
N ILE A 238 1.48 -12.56 1.03
CA ILE A 238 0.75 -13.23 -0.04
C ILE A 238 -0.72 -13.31 0.32
N LEU A 239 -1.60 -13.29 -0.69
CA LEU A 239 -3.01 -13.60 -0.53
C LEU A 239 -3.25 -14.98 -1.12
N THR A 240 -3.69 -15.92 -0.28
CA THR A 240 -3.77 -17.34 -0.64
C THR A 240 -5.09 -17.96 -0.23
N LYS A 241 -5.72 -18.69 -1.16
CA LYS A 241 -6.95 -19.44 -0.93
C LYS A 241 -6.57 -20.87 -0.53
N PRO A 242 -6.88 -21.28 0.71
CA PRO A 242 -6.50 -22.59 1.19
C PRO A 242 -7.45 -23.69 0.67
N PRO A 243 -6.99 -24.95 0.57
CA PRO A 243 -7.81 -26.09 0.13
C PRO A 243 -8.62 -26.69 1.29
N ARG A 244 -9.51 -27.63 0.96
CA ARG A 244 -10.29 -28.52 1.86
C ARG A 244 -11.30 -27.84 2.79
N PHE A 245 -10.94 -26.73 3.41
CA PHE A 245 -11.76 -25.99 4.38
C PHE A 245 -11.86 -24.52 3.99
N ALA A 246 -12.94 -23.86 4.41
CA ALA A 246 -13.06 -22.41 4.29
C ALA A 246 -11.88 -21.67 4.98
N ALA A 247 -11.47 -20.52 4.43
CA ALA A 247 -10.36 -19.74 4.97
C ALA A 247 -10.54 -19.35 6.44
N ARG A 248 -11.77 -19.07 6.89
CA ARG A 248 -12.08 -18.79 8.29
C ARG A 248 -11.77 -19.98 9.23
N THR A 249 -11.97 -21.21 8.75
CA THR A 249 -11.60 -22.43 9.49
C THR A 249 -10.08 -22.57 9.58
N TRP A 250 -9.39 -22.30 8.47
CA TRP A 250 -7.92 -22.27 8.45
C TRP A 250 -7.34 -21.23 9.42
N LEU A 251 -7.92 -20.03 9.48
CA LEU A 251 -7.54 -19.00 10.46
C LEU A 251 -7.57 -19.56 11.90
N LYS A 252 -8.68 -20.22 12.27
CA LYS A 252 -8.84 -20.82 13.61
C LYS A 252 -7.77 -21.88 13.87
N ARG A 253 -7.58 -22.83 12.94
CA ARG A 253 -6.64 -23.95 13.09
C ARG A 253 -5.17 -23.51 13.12
N LEU A 254 -4.81 -22.47 12.37
CA LEU A 254 -3.48 -21.86 12.43
C LEU A 254 -3.26 -21.12 13.75
N ARG A 255 -4.29 -20.40 14.25
CA ARG A 255 -4.23 -19.70 15.54
C ARG A 255 -4.05 -20.64 16.72
N GLU A 256 -4.70 -21.80 16.71
CA GLU A 256 -4.51 -22.87 17.70
C GLU A 256 -3.05 -23.36 17.73
N ARG A 257 -2.36 -23.30 16.58
CA ARG A 257 -0.93 -23.61 16.42
C ARG A 257 -0.04 -22.38 16.60
N LYS A 258 -0.56 -21.31 17.21
CA LYS A 258 0.15 -20.05 17.49
C LYS A 258 0.67 -19.32 16.25
N ILE A 259 0.05 -19.54 15.09
CA ILE A 259 0.36 -18.81 13.85
C ILE A 259 -0.79 -17.85 13.56
N LEU A 260 -0.48 -16.54 13.60
CA LEU A 260 -1.44 -15.50 13.31
C LEU A 260 -1.31 -15.03 11.86
N VAL A 261 -2.39 -15.20 11.10
CA VAL A 261 -2.56 -14.68 9.74
C VAL A 261 -3.77 -13.75 9.70
N ARG A 262 -3.95 -13.00 8.61
CA ARG A 262 -5.12 -12.13 8.47
C ARG A 262 -6.17 -12.77 7.57
N TRP A 263 -7.42 -12.74 8.03
CA TRP A 263 -8.61 -13.08 7.25
C TRP A 263 -9.50 -11.83 7.16
N PHE A 264 -10.26 -11.71 6.09
CA PHE A 264 -11.16 -10.59 5.85
C PHE A 264 -12.58 -11.13 5.70
N SER A 265 -13.57 -10.44 6.26
CA SER A 265 -14.99 -10.80 6.10
C SER A 265 -15.61 -10.29 4.80
N ASP A 266 -14.90 -9.46 4.03
CA ASP A 266 -15.35 -8.94 2.74
C ASP A 266 -15.57 -10.09 1.74
N ALA A 267 -16.73 -10.12 1.10
CA ALA A 267 -17.15 -11.21 0.21
C ALA A 267 -16.17 -11.51 -0.92
N ARG A 268 -15.37 -10.53 -1.36
CA ARG A 268 -14.40 -10.66 -2.46
C ARG A 268 -13.10 -11.34 -2.04
N VAL A 269 -12.81 -11.35 -0.74
CA VAL A 269 -11.56 -11.90 -0.18
C VAL A 269 -11.79 -12.85 1.00
N LYS A 270 -13.05 -13.18 1.34
CA LYS A 270 -13.42 -14.08 2.44
C LYS A 270 -12.91 -15.51 2.29
N ASP A 271 -12.60 -15.91 1.07
CA ASP A 271 -12.06 -17.24 0.78
C ASP A 271 -10.53 -17.28 0.84
N TYR A 272 -9.88 -16.17 1.20
CA TYR A 272 -8.43 -16.04 1.24
C TYR A 272 -7.91 -15.76 2.66
N LEU A 273 -6.64 -16.10 2.86
CA LEU A 273 -5.81 -15.68 3.98
C LEU A 273 -4.69 -14.80 3.45
N ARG A 274 -4.44 -13.66 4.12
CA ARG A 274 -3.26 -12.85 3.89
C ARG A 274 -2.18 -13.24 4.89
N ILE A 275 -1.08 -13.78 4.38
CA ILE A 275 0.05 -14.27 5.15
C ILE A 275 1.22 -13.33 4.95
N THR A 276 1.65 -12.65 6.02
CA THR A 276 2.88 -11.85 5.99
C THR A 276 4.10 -12.78 5.93
N ILE A 277 5.09 -12.42 5.12
CA ILE A 277 6.37 -13.13 5.05
C ILE A 277 7.20 -12.71 6.26
N GLY A 278 7.36 -13.65 7.19
CA GLY A 278 8.21 -13.49 8.36
C GLY A 278 9.66 -13.94 8.09
N SER A 279 10.35 -14.31 9.16
CA SER A 279 11.64 -15.00 9.09
C SER A 279 11.51 -16.40 8.48
N GLU A 280 12.62 -16.95 8.00
CA GLU A 280 12.66 -18.32 7.46
C GLU A 280 12.16 -19.36 8.48
N ARG A 281 12.48 -19.18 9.76
CA ARG A 281 11.99 -20.04 10.84
C ARG A 281 10.47 -19.99 10.98
N GLU A 282 9.87 -18.80 10.90
CA GLU A 282 8.42 -18.62 10.95
C GLU A 282 7.73 -19.22 9.71
N MET A 283 8.31 -19.06 8.52
CA MET A 283 7.76 -19.64 7.29
C MET A 283 7.86 -21.17 7.29
N VAL A 284 8.93 -21.73 7.84
CA VAL A 284 9.05 -23.19 8.08
C VAL A 284 8.01 -23.67 9.09
N ALA A 285 7.77 -22.92 10.17
CA ALA A 285 6.73 -23.24 11.15
C ALA A 285 5.32 -23.22 10.53
N LEU A 286 5.03 -22.20 9.69
CA LEU A 286 3.81 -22.13 8.91
C LEU A 286 3.65 -23.37 8.03
N HIS A 287 4.66 -23.74 7.26
CA HIS A 287 4.60 -24.88 6.35
C HIS A 287 4.34 -26.21 7.11
N ARG A 288 4.98 -26.42 8.27
CA ARG A 288 4.68 -27.58 9.14
C ARG A 288 3.26 -27.57 9.65
N ALA A 289 2.77 -26.41 10.10
CA ALA A 289 1.40 -26.27 10.59
C ALA A 289 0.37 -26.54 9.49
N VAL A 290 0.62 -26.06 8.27
CA VAL A 290 -0.24 -26.35 7.10
C VAL A 290 -0.32 -27.84 6.83
N LYS A 291 0.82 -28.55 6.79
CA LYS A 291 0.84 -30.02 6.64
C LYS A 291 0.08 -30.73 7.76
N SER A 292 0.19 -30.28 9.00
CA SER A 292 -0.57 -30.82 10.13
C SER A 292 -2.08 -30.64 9.95
N VAL A 293 -2.52 -29.47 9.48
CA VAL A 293 -3.95 -29.20 9.23
C VAL A 293 -4.49 -30.04 8.08
N LEU A 294 -3.69 -30.36 7.06
CA LEU A 294 -4.11 -31.20 5.94
C LEU A 294 -4.23 -32.68 6.29
N LYS A 295 -3.43 -33.18 7.25
CA LYS A 295 -3.49 -34.57 7.71
C LYS A 295 -4.69 -34.85 8.63
N GLY A 296 -5.23 -33.84 9.30
CA GLY A 296 -6.43 -33.93 10.15
C GLY A 296 -7.67 -33.43 9.44
#